data_AF-K7W1T7-F1
#
_entry.id   AF-K7W1T7-F1
#
_cell.length_a   1.000
_cell.length_b   1.000
_cell.length_c   1.000
_cell.angle_alpha   90.00
_cell.angle_beta   90.00
_cell.angle_gamma   90.00
#
_symmetry.space_group_name_H-M   'P 1'
#
loop_
_entity.id
_entity.type
_entity.pdbx_description
1 polymer ?
#
loop_
_entity_poly.entity_id
_entity_poly.type
_entity_poly.pdbx_seq_one_letter_code
_entity_poly.pdbx_strand_id
1 'polypeptide(L)'
;MEDYQAAFMERHTDTETLHPVRKVGAMHFGGVTIECLLKAMIFATLPNGASREWKTSSNNPGHTIKNPGHKYDAALRRHNRLRSRIERFPDVMEWLNTVENPMSQHFIDLRYSGLEPDDESYQLWFDAYQNLIRWLQEQIATL
;
A
#
# COMPACT_ATOMS: atom_id res chain seq x y z
N MET A 1 3.63 -17.84 7.11
CA MET A 1 2.90 -17.20 5.98
C MET A 1 2.65 -15.76 6.38
N GLU A 2 2.94 -14.79 5.52
CA GLU A 2 2.81 -13.36 5.85
C GLU A 2 1.32 -12.98 5.90
N ASP A 3 0.84 -12.56 7.07
CA ASP A 3 -0.53 -12.08 7.25
C ASP A 3 -0.61 -10.58 6.91
N TYR A 4 -0.77 -10.29 5.62
CA TYR A 4 -0.85 -8.92 5.14
C TYR A 4 -2.13 -8.19 5.57
N GLN A 5 -3.20 -8.92 5.91
CA GLN A 5 -4.42 -8.30 6.43
C GLN A 5 -4.21 -7.80 7.85
N ALA A 6 -3.62 -8.63 8.72
CA ALA A 6 -3.23 -8.20 10.06
C ALA A 6 -2.18 -7.08 10.00
N ALA A 7 -1.16 -7.23 9.15
CA ALA A 7 -0.15 -6.18 8.95
C ALA A 7 -0.77 -4.85 8.50
N PHE A 8 -1.75 -4.87 7.59
CA PHE A 8 -2.49 -3.67 7.21
C PHE A 8 -3.14 -2.97 8.42
N MET A 9 -3.85 -3.73 9.28
CA MET A 9 -4.53 -3.16 10.46
C MET A 9 -3.53 -2.52 11.45
N GLU A 10 -2.43 -3.21 11.73
CA GLU A 10 -1.40 -2.70 12.64
C GLU A 10 -0.70 -1.47 12.07
N ARG A 11 -0.35 -1.48 10.77
CA ARG A 11 0.32 -0.34 10.11
C ARG A 11 -0.60 0.87 9.97
N HIS A 12 -1.90 0.66 9.77
CA HIS A 12 -2.88 1.74 9.82
C HIS A 12 -2.91 2.36 11.23
N THR A 13 -2.94 1.53 12.27
CA THR A 13 -2.89 1.99 13.68
C THR A 13 -1.60 2.78 13.97
N ASP A 14 -0.45 2.31 13.49
CA ASP A 14 0.82 3.03 13.61
C ASP A 14 0.76 4.40 12.92
N THR A 15 0.15 4.47 11.73
CA THR A 15 0.01 5.71 10.96
C THR A 15 -0.83 6.74 11.70
N GLU A 16 -2.01 6.33 12.19
CA GLU A 16 -2.92 7.19 12.97
C GLU A 16 -2.27 7.66 14.28
N THR A 17 -1.52 6.77 14.94
CA THR A 17 -0.82 7.10 16.19
C THR A 17 0.30 8.11 15.97
N LEU A 18 1.01 8.02 14.84
CA LEU A 18 2.14 8.88 14.53
C LEU A 18 1.73 10.21 13.89
N HIS A 19 0.59 10.27 13.21
CA HIS A 19 0.07 11.48 12.56
C HIS A 19 0.20 12.76 13.40
N PRO A 20 -0.24 12.79 14.68
CA PRO A 20 -0.17 14.00 15.49
C PRO A 20 1.22 14.32 16.06
N VAL A 21 2.22 13.41 15.94
CA VAL A 21 3.49 13.52 16.70
C VAL A 21 4.75 13.43 15.84
N ARG A 22 4.75 12.65 14.76
CA ARG A 22 5.94 12.34 13.94
C ARG A 22 5.55 12.14 12.48
N LYS A 23 5.54 13.23 11.72
CA LYS A 23 5.11 13.28 10.31
C LYS A 23 5.84 12.30 9.39
N VAL A 24 7.17 12.26 9.43
CA VAL A 24 7.97 11.32 8.61
C VAL A 24 7.63 9.86 8.94
N GLY A 25 7.43 9.55 10.22
CA GLY A 25 7.01 8.22 10.66
C GLY A 25 5.62 7.87 10.15
N ALA A 26 4.66 8.79 10.25
CA ALA A 26 3.33 8.62 9.70
C ALA A 26 3.36 8.42 8.18
N MET A 27 4.16 9.20 7.44
CA MET A 27 4.32 9.05 5.98
C MET A 27 4.89 7.69 5.59
N HIS A 28 5.93 7.24 6.30
CA HIS A 28 6.52 5.92 6.09
C HIS A 28 5.49 4.81 6.32
N PHE A 29 4.85 4.79 7.48
CA PHE A 29 3.90 3.73 7.83
C PHE A 29 2.59 3.81 7.04
N GLY A 30 2.16 5.01 6.63
CA GLY A 30 1.02 5.18 5.74
C GLY A 30 1.30 4.55 4.39
N GLY A 31 2.51 4.72 3.87
CA GLY A 31 2.96 4.03 2.66
C GLY A 31 2.98 2.49 2.82
N VAL A 32 3.49 1.99 3.93
CA VAL A 32 3.49 0.54 4.25
C VAL A 32 2.06 0.01 4.42
N THR A 33 1.15 0.80 4.99
CA THR A 33 -0.26 0.42 5.16
C THR A 33 -0.91 0.10 3.82
N ILE A 34 -0.77 0.99 2.84
CA ILE A 34 -1.32 0.78 1.49
C ILE A 34 -0.63 -0.40 0.80
N GLU A 35 0.69 -0.57 0.96
CA GLU A 35 1.41 -1.74 0.44
C GLU A 35 0.81 -3.05 0.97
N CYS A 36 0.62 -3.14 2.30
CA CYS A 36 0.03 -4.31 2.94
C CYS A 36 -1.40 -4.55 2.45
N LEU A 37 -2.21 -3.50 2.31
CA LEU A 37 -3.57 -3.61 1.79
C LEU A 37 -3.59 -4.17 0.37
N LEU A 38 -2.77 -3.63 -0.54
CA LEU A 38 -2.68 -4.10 -1.92
C LEU A 38 -2.23 -5.57 -1.98
N LYS A 39 -1.27 -5.97 -1.15
CA LYS A 39 -0.82 -7.37 -1.04
C LYS A 39 -1.91 -8.29 -0.49
N ALA A 40 -2.68 -7.85 0.50
CA ALA A 40 -3.83 -8.59 1.02
C ALA A 40 -4.90 -8.78 -0.06
N MET A 41 -5.22 -7.72 -0.83
CA MET A 41 -6.17 -7.80 -1.95
C MET A 41 -5.70 -8.78 -3.03
N ILE A 42 -4.40 -8.79 -3.37
CA ILE A 42 -3.83 -9.77 -4.31
C ILE A 42 -4.09 -11.20 -3.80
N PHE A 43 -3.77 -11.49 -2.54
CA PHE A 43 -3.97 -12.82 -1.97
C PHE A 43 -5.45 -13.21 -1.85
N ALA A 44 -6.34 -12.25 -1.63
CA ALA A 44 -7.79 -12.49 -1.59
C ALA A 44 -8.35 -12.94 -2.96
N THR A 45 -7.71 -12.56 -4.07
CA THR A 45 -8.13 -12.97 -5.43
C THR A 45 -7.58 -14.31 -5.89
N LEU A 46 -6.72 -14.96 -5.10
CA LEU A 46 -6.19 -16.27 -5.46
C LEU A 46 -7.28 -17.35 -5.39
N PRO A 47 -7.24 -18.38 -6.26
CA PRO A 47 -8.21 -19.48 -6.21
C PRO A 47 -8.23 -20.17 -4.85
N ASN A 48 -9.40 -20.68 -4.46
CA ASN A 48 -9.54 -21.50 -3.25
C ASN A 48 -8.57 -22.69 -3.30
N GLY A 49 -7.80 -22.88 -2.21
CA GLY A 49 -6.78 -23.92 -2.11
C GLY A 49 -5.42 -23.56 -2.74
N ALA A 50 -5.30 -22.40 -3.41
CA ALA A 50 -3.99 -21.87 -3.77
C ALA A 50 -3.21 -21.47 -2.51
N SER A 51 -1.91 -21.71 -2.53
CA SER A 51 -1.06 -21.31 -1.41
C SER A 51 -0.93 -19.78 -1.36
N ARG A 52 -1.16 -19.20 -0.18
CA ARG A 52 -1.08 -17.76 0.07
C ARG A 52 0.34 -17.34 0.46
N GLU A 53 1.31 -17.69 -0.37
CA GLU A 53 2.69 -17.26 -0.18
C GLU A 53 3.31 -16.85 -1.51
N TRP A 54 4.28 -15.94 -1.42
CA TRP A 54 5.03 -15.50 -2.58
C TRP A 54 5.92 -16.63 -3.11
N LYS A 55 6.06 -16.66 -4.43
CA LYS A 55 7.02 -17.50 -5.11
C LYS A 55 8.44 -17.12 -4.68
N THR A 56 9.18 -18.11 -4.22
CA THR A 56 10.61 -18.09 -3.91
C THR A 56 11.35 -19.08 -4.82
N SER A 57 12.67 -19.15 -4.69
CA SER A 57 13.47 -20.17 -5.36
C SER A 57 13.19 -21.59 -4.82
N SER A 58 12.78 -21.70 -3.55
CA SER A 58 12.58 -22.98 -2.85
C SER A 58 11.19 -23.60 -3.04
N ASN A 59 10.18 -22.85 -3.49
CA ASN A 59 8.80 -23.34 -3.68
C ASN A 59 8.35 -23.39 -5.16
N ASN A 60 9.29 -23.44 -6.11
CA ASN A 60 9.01 -23.62 -7.55
C ASN A 60 8.89 -25.11 -7.91
N PRO A 61 7.87 -25.60 -8.67
CA PRO A 61 6.89 -24.86 -9.48
C PRO A 61 5.50 -24.68 -8.87
N GLY A 62 5.28 -25.08 -7.60
CA GLY A 62 3.95 -25.03 -6.97
C GLY A 62 3.34 -23.63 -6.81
N HIS A 63 4.13 -22.57 -7.07
CA HIS A 63 3.75 -21.18 -6.84
C HIS A 63 4.05 -20.32 -8.08
N THR A 64 3.08 -19.48 -8.46
CA THR A 64 3.15 -18.67 -9.68
C THR A 64 3.22 -17.17 -9.42
N ILE A 65 2.86 -16.70 -8.21
CA ILE A 65 2.77 -15.27 -7.91
C ILE A 65 4.04 -14.75 -7.20
N LYS A 66 4.73 -13.79 -7.83
CA LYS A 66 5.94 -13.17 -7.28
C LYS A 66 5.59 -11.99 -6.38
N ASN A 67 6.35 -11.80 -5.29
CA ASN A 67 6.24 -10.62 -4.43
C ASN A 67 6.45 -9.33 -5.26
N PRO A 68 5.53 -8.35 -5.21
CA PRO A 68 5.68 -7.10 -5.95
C PRO A 68 6.72 -6.13 -5.35
N GLY A 69 7.30 -6.45 -4.19
CA GLY A 69 8.18 -5.52 -3.46
C GLY A 69 7.37 -4.41 -2.81
N HIS A 70 7.91 -3.19 -2.83
CA HIS A 70 7.32 -2.02 -2.17
C HIS A 70 6.61 -1.05 -3.12
N LYS A 71 6.70 -1.27 -4.44
CA LYS A 71 6.08 -0.37 -5.42
C LYS A 71 4.62 -0.72 -5.65
N TYR A 72 3.76 0.29 -5.64
CA TYR A 72 2.32 0.12 -5.87
C TYR A 72 2.03 -0.30 -7.30
N ASP A 73 2.75 0.25 -8.28
CA ASP A 73 2.59 -0.14 -9.69
C ASP A 73 2.85 -1.65 -9.89
N ALA A 74 3.86 -2.19 -9.22
CA ALA A 74 4.19 -3.60 -9.26
C ALA A 74 3.10 -4.47 -8.62
N ALA A 75 2.49 -4.01 -7.51
CA ALA A 75 1.36 -4.68 -6.88
C ALA A 75 0.11 -4.65 -7.79
N LEU A 76 -0.21 -3.50 -8.37
CA LEU A 76 -1.36 -3.35 -9.27
C LEU A 76 -1.25 -4.21 -10.54
N ARG A 77 -0.04 -4.41 -11.08
CA ARG A 77 0.21 -5.37 -12.18
C ARG A 77 -0.07 -6.83 -11.81
N ARG A 78 -0.18 -7.15 -10.51
CA ARG A 78 -0.60 -8.48 -10.02
C ARG A 78 -2.10 -8.55 -9.76
N HIS A 79 -2.83 -7.44 -9.83
CA HIS A 79 -4.27 -7.36 -9.61
C HIS A 79 -4.97 -6.57 -10.74
N ASN A 80 -5.05 -7.17 -11.94
CA ASN A 80 -5.55 -6.51 -13.15
C ASN A 80 -6.91 -5.80 -12.99
N ARG A 81 -7.87 -6.43 -12.29
CA ARG A 81 -9.20 -5.83 -12.09
C ARG A 81 -9.15 -4.53 -11.27
N LEU A 82 -8.36 -4.50 -10.20
CA LEU A 82 -8.15 -3.32 -9.37
C LEU A 82 -7.41 -2.24 -10.18
N ARG A 83 -6.33 -2.61 -10.88
CA ARG A 83 -5.59 -1.71 -11.75
C ARG A 83 -6.50 -1.01 -12.77
N SER A 84 -7.31 -1.77 -13.50
CA SER A 84 -8.24 -1.21 -14.49
C SER A 84 -9.33 -0.33 -13.89
N ARG A 85 -9.67 -0.50 -12.61
CA ARG A 85 -10.57 0.44 -11.91
C ARG A 85 -9.84 1.73 -11.59
N ILE A 86 -8.67 1.65 -10.98
CA ILE A 86 -7.86 2.83 -10.61
C ILE A 86 -7.57 3.70 -11.82
N GLU A 87 -7.25 3.10 -12.98
CA GLU A 87 -7.01 3.82 -14.24
C GLU A 87 -8.23 4.65 -14.73
N ARG A 88 -9.43 4.42 -14.19
CA ARG A 88 -10.65 5.19 -14.52
C ARG A 88 -10.91 6.35 -13.56
N PHE A 89 -10.19 6.46 -12.45
CA PHE A 89 -10.35 7.49 -11.44
C PHE A 89 -9.03 8.25 -11.27
N PRO A 90 -8.82 9.36 -12.01
CA PRO A 90 -7.58 10.14 -11.96
C PRO A 90 -7.16 10.53 -10.54
N ASP A 91 -8.12 10.94 -9.70
CA ASP A 91 -7.87 11.33 -8.32
C ASP A 91 -7.26 10.19 -7.49
N VAL A 92 -7.68 8.95 -7.73
CA VAL A 92 -7.13 7.77 -7.03
C VAL A 92 -5.69 7.50 -7.48
N MET A 93 -5.38 7.73 -8.75
CA MET A 93 -4.02 7.62 -9.26
C MET A 93 -3.12 8.71 -8.64
N GLU A 94 -3.64 9.92 -8.48
CA GLU A 94 -2.94 11.00 -7.79
C GLU A 94 -2.68 10.63 -6.33
N TRP A 95 -3.69 10.16 -5.59
CA TRP A 95 -3.50 9.74 -4.20
C TRP A 95 -2.50 8.61 -4.06
N LEU A 96 -2.51 7.62 -4.96
CA LEU A 96 -1.49 6.57 -4.99
C LEU A 96 -0.08 7.15 -5.11
N ASN A 97 0.13 8.06 -6.07
CA ASN A 97 1.43 8.65 -6.28
C ASN A 97 1.87 9.52 -5.08
N THR A 98 0.95 10.31 -4.52
CA THR A 98 1.20 11.15 -3.35
C THR A 98 1.60 10.31 -2.13
N VAL A 99 0.92 9.19 -1.90
CA VAL A 99 1.20 8.31 -0.75
C VAL A 99 2.45 7.46 -0.98
N GLU A 100 2.72 7.03 -2.22
CA GLU A 100 3.93 6.27 -2.56
C GLU A 100 5.19 7.14 -2.49
N ASN A 101 5.08 8.41 -2.90
CA ASN A 101 6.20 9.33 -3.08
C ASN A 101 6.07 10.64 -2.26
N PRO A 102 5.87 10.58 -0.93
CA PRO A 102 5.84 11.76 -0.07
C PRO A 102 7.16 12.55 -0.18
N MET A 103 7.05 13.89 -0.28
CA MET A 103 8.22 14.78 -0.42
C MET A 103 9.13 14.40 -1.62
N SER A 104 8.53 13.84 -2.69
CA SER A 104 9.25 13.33 -3.86
C SER A 104 10.24 12.20 -3.54
N GLN A 105 10.05 11.49 -2.43
CA GLN A 105 10.84 10.34 -2.00
C GLN A 105 9.91 9.16 -1.77
N HIS A 106 10.37 7.96 -2.13
CA HIS A 106 9.58 6.76 -1.88
C HIS A 106 9.40 6.55 -0.36
N PHE A 107 8.21 6.15 0.09
CA PHE A 107 7.89 6.04 1.53
C PHE A 107 8.85 5.12 2.31
N ILE A 108 9.47 4.13 1.66
CA ILE A 108 10.50 3.27 2.25
C ILE A 108 11.80 4.03 2.56
N ASP A 109 12.15 5.01 1.73
CA ASP A 109 13.41 5.76 1.84
C ASP A 109 13.30 6.87 2.88
N LEU A 110 12.08 7.33 3.21
CA LEU A 110 11.83 8.28 4.29
C LEU A 110 12.39 7.86 5.65
N ARG A 111 12.59 6.55 5.90
CA ARG A 111 13.23 6.03 7.11
C ARG A 111 14.65 6.59 7.33
N TYR A 112 15.29 7.06 6.26
CA TYR A 112 16.63 7.62 6.28
C TYR A 112 16.64 9.15 6.05
N SER A 113 15.47 9.77 5.88
CA SER A 113 15.34 11.21 5.69
C SER A 113 15.50 11.95 7.01
N GLY A 114 16.38 12.96 7.03
CA GLY A 114 16.44 13.96 8.10
C GLY A 114 15.56 15.19 7.85
N LEU A 115 14.82 15.21 6.75
CA LEU A 115 13.94 16.32 6.37
C LEU A 115 12.56 16.13 6.99
N GLU A 116 12.05 17.17 7.62
CA GLU A 116 10.67 17.22 8.11
C GLU A 116 9.79 17.95 7.08
N PRO A 117 8.60 17.40 6.74
CA PRO A 117 7.65 18.08 5.87
C PRO A 117 7.01 19.28 6.58
N ASP A 118 6.73 20.33 5.82
CA ASP A 118 5.90 21.45 6.26
C ASP A 118 4.44 20.98 6.49
N ASP A 119 3.64 21.82 7.16
CA ASP A 119 2.26 21.47 7.52
C ASP A 119 1.35 21.31 6.29
N GLU A 120 1.54 22.11 5.26
CA GLU A 120 0.70 22.08 4.06
C GLU A 120 0.96 20.82 3.23
N SER A 121 2.23 20.53 2.94
CA SER A 121 2.65 19.31 2.24
C SER A 121 2.23 18.06 3.00
N TYR A 122 2.31 18.11 4.34
CA TYR A 122 1.88 17.00 5.19
C TYR A 122 0.37 16.79 5.16
N GLN A 123 -0.41 17.86 5.23
CA GLN A 123 -1.88 17.78 5.18
C GLN A 123 -2.34 17.22 3.84
N LEU A 124 -1.76 17.67 2.72
CA LEU A 124 -2.05 17.14 1.38
C LEU A 124 -1.78 15.63 1.31
N TRP A 125 -0.66 15.18 1.86
CA TRP A 125 -0.35 13.76 1.94
C TRP A 125 -1.35 12.99 2.81
N PHE A 126 -1.72 13.52 3.97
CA PHE A 126 -2.63 12.84 4.90
C PHE A 126 -4.04 12.73 4.32
N ASP A 127 -4.53 13.77 3.65
CA ASP A 127 -5.81 13.73 2.95
C ASP A 127 -5.79 12.69 1.82
N ALA A 128 -4.71 12.64 1.03
CA ALA A 128 -4.54 11.60 0.02
C ALA A 128 -4.53 10.19 0.62
N TYR A 129 -3.84 9.99 1.75
CA TYR A 129 -3.82 8.74 2.48
C TYR A 129 -5.22 8.29 2.94
N GLN A 130 -5.97 9.17 3.62
CA GLN A 130 -7.33 8.89 4.10
C GLN A 130 -8.30 8.61 2.96
N ASN A 131 -8.21 9.36 1.87
CA ASN A 131 -9.06 9.15 0.70
C ASN A 131 -8.74 7.82 0.01
N LEU A 132 -7.45 7.50 -0.14
CA LEU A 132 -7.00 6.28 -0.78
C LEU A 132 -7.37 5.02 0.01
N ILE A 133 -7.12 5.00 1.33
CA ILE A 133 -7.43 3.83 2.17
C ILE A 133 -8.93 3.55 2.16
N ARG A 134 -9.77 4.59 2.31
CA ARG A 134 -11.23 4.47 2.23
C ARG A 134 -11.67 3.91 0.89
N TRP A 135 -11.18 4.48 -0.21
CA TRP A 135 -11.53 4.03 -1.56
C TRP A 135 -11.12 2.57 -1.80
N LEU A 136 -9.92 2.17 -1.39
CA LEU A 136 -9.43 0.80 -1.54
C LEU A 136 -10.26 -0.19 -0.71
N GLN A 137 -10.62 0.15 0.52
CA GLN A 137 -11.49 -0.67 1.35
C GLN A 137 -12.88 -0.90 0.73
N GLU A 138 -13.46 0.13 0.12
CA GLU A 138 -14.72 -0.01 -0.64
C GLU A 138 -14.58 -0.97 -1.84
N GLN A 139 -13.39 -1.06 -2.43
CA GLN A 139 -13.16 -2.00 -3.53
C GLN A 139 -13.16 -3.45 -3.07
N ILE A 140 -12.76 -3.75 -1.83
CA ILE A 140 -12.74 -5.12 -1.30
C ILE A 140 -14.13 -5.76 -1.38
N ALA A 141 -15.19 -4.99 -1.11
CA ALA A 141 -16.56 -5.50 -1.15
C ALA A 141 -17.10 -5.73 -2.58
N THR A 142 -16.44 -5.19 -3.60
CA THR A 142 -16.98 -5.13 -4.98
C THR A 142 -16.08 -5.75 -6.04
N LEU A 143 -14.87 -6.19 -5.67
CA LEU A 143 -13.91 -6.91 -6.52
C LEU A 143 -14.10 -8.42 -6.43
#